data_AF-A0A2N8SC35-F1
#
_entry.id   AF-A0A2N8SC35-F1
#
_cell.length_a   1.000
_cell.length_b   1.000
_cell.length_c   1.000
_cell.angle_alpha   90.00
_cell.angle_beta   90.00
_cell.angle_gamma   90.00
#
_symmetry.space_group_name_H-M   'P 1'
#
loop_
_entity.id
_entity.type
_entity.pdbx_description
1 polymer ?
#
loop_
_entity_poly.entity_id
_entity_poly.type
_entity_poly.pdbx_seq_one_letter_code
_entity_poly.pdbx_strand_id
1 'polypeptide(L)'
;MELNKAVIDCMRSLRRRLRDEQQLDIHLDQPDAVTAMLAGCMNSNDELTRELGRQLAVFSDRLPAPPPPRAASSGATVRIYRGQRVLA
;
A
#
# COMPACT_ATOMS: atom_id res chain seq x y z
N MET A 1 -20.93 -11.01 0.23
CA MET A 1 -19.50 -10.69 0.39
C MET A 1 -19.12 -9.48 -0.47
N GLU A 2 -19.70 -8.31 -0.22
CA GLU A 2 -19.52 -7.10 -1.04
C GLU A 2 -18.31 -6.24 -0.63
N LEU A 3 -17.77 -6.50 0.57
CA LEU A 3 -16.65 -5.74 1.15
C LEU A 3 -15.40 -5.80 0.26
N ASN A 4 -15.12 -6.93 -0.39
CA ASN A 4 -13.92 -7.08 -1.18
C ASN A 4 -13.96 -6.20 -2.45
N LYS A 5 -15.11 -6.09 -3.11
CA LYS A 5 -15.24 -5.24 -4.31
C LYS A 5 -15.09 -3.76 -3.98
N ALA A 6 -15.70 -3.31 -2.87
CA ALA A 6 -15.61 -1.91 -2.44
C ALA A 6 -14.17 -1.51 -2.08
N VAL A 7 -13.42 -2.41 -1.42
CA VAL A 7 -12.02 -2.18 -1.05
C VAL A 7 -11.12 -2.12 -2.29
N ILE A 8 -11.28 -3.05 -3.24
CA ILE A 8 -10.52 -3.02 -4.50
C ILE A 8 -10.80 -1.75 -5.30
N ASP A 9 -12.06 -1.29 -5.35
CA ASP A 9 -12.44 -0.07 -6.07
C ASP A 9 -11.85 1.19 -5.41
N CYS A 10 -11.90 1.25 -4.07
CA CYS A 10 -11.26 2.29 -3.28
C CYS A 10 -9.74 2.34 -3.54
N MET A 11 -9.04 1.20 -3.46
CA MET A 11 -7.60 1.12 -3.74
C MET A 11 -7.24 1.54 -5.17
N ARG A 12 -8.04 1.16 -6.17
CA ARG A 12 -7.81 1.57 -7.57
C ARG A 12 -7.96 3.08 -7.75
N SER A 13 -9.00 3.65 -7.16
CA SER A 13 -9.27 5.09 -7.21
C SER A 13 -8.16 5.88 -6.51
N LEU A 14 -7.76 5.43 -5.32
CA LEU A 14 -6.70 6.03 -4.54
C LEU A 14 -5.34 5.97 -5.26
N ARG A 15 -5.00 4.82 -5.85
CA ARG A 15 -3.79 4.68 -6.68
C ARG A 15 -3.75 5.69 -7.81
N ARG A 16 -4.88 5.88 -8.52
CA ARG A 16 -4.93 6.77 -9.67
C ARG A 16 -4.62 8.21 -9.26
N ARG A 17 -5.16 8.65 -8.11
CA ARG A 17 -4.88 9.99 -7.55
C ARG A 17 -3.43 10.14 -7.10
N LEU A 18 -2.90 9.18 -6.35
CA LEU A 18 -1.50 9.21 -5.92
C LEU A 18 -0.52 9.22 -7.09
N ARG A 19 -0.86 8.54 -8.19
CA ARG A 19 -0.07 8.56 -9.43
C ARG A 19 -0.17 9.89 -10.17
N ASP A 20 -1.34 10.52 -10.18
CA ASP A 20 -1.55 11.82 -10.83
C ASP A 20 -0.85 12.95 -10.06
N GLU A 21 -1.00 12.95 -8.73
CA GLU A 21 -0.44 13.99 -7.86
C GLU A 21 1.07 13.83 -7.59
N GLN A 22 1.50 12.60 -7.27
CA GLN A 22 2.84 12.34 -6.72
C GLN A 22 3.67 11.40 -7.61
N GLN A 23 3.13 10.99 -8.77
CA GLN A 23 3.75 9.97 -9.63
C GLN A 23 4.10 8.66 -8.91
N LEU A 24 3.37 8.34 -7.82
CA LEU A 24 3.55 7.10 -7.08
C LEU A 24 2.94 5.93 -7.85
N ASP A 25 3.80 5.00 -8.28
CA ASP A 25 3.38 3.77 -8.97
C ASP A 25 3.28 2.60 -7.98
N ILE A 26 2.06 2.31 -7.54
CA ILE A 26 1.78 1.28 -6.52
C ILE A 26 1.13 0.06 -7.17
N HIS A 27 1.71 -1.12 -6.95
CA HIS A 27 1.18 -2.38 -7.50
C HIS A 27 0.28 -3.07 -6.46
N LEU A 28 -1.00 -3.27 -6.75
CA LEU A 28 -1.96 -3.92 -5.84
C LEU A 28 -1.65 -5.40 -5.54
N ASP A 29 -0.78 -6.02 -6.35
CA ASP A 29 -0.31 -7.40 -6.15
C ASP A 29 0.71 -7.50 -4.99
N GLN A 30 1.35 -6.37 -4.64
CA GLN A 30 2.34 -6.36 -3.57
C GLN A 30 1.67 -6.36 -2.19
N PRO A 31 2.22 -7.12 -1.22
CA PRO A 31 1.68 -7.16 0.14
C PRO A 31 1.76 -5.80 0.85
N ASP A 32 2.63 -4.89 0.39
CA ASP A 32 2.80 -3.55 0.95
C ASP A 32 1.93 -2.48 0.25
N ALA A 33 1.07 -2.85 -0.70
CA ALA A 33 0.30 -1.89 -1.49
C ALA A 33 -0.56 -0.96 -0.61
N VAL A 34 -1.20 -1.49 0.43
CA VAL A 34 -2.02 -0.72 1.37
C VAL A 34 -1.15 0.26 2.17
N THR A 35 -0.01 -0.20 2.68
CA THR A 35 0.95 0.63 3.42
C THR A 35 1.46 1.79 2.57
N ALA A 36 1.89 1.50 1.34
CA ALA A 36 2.39 2.50 0.39
C ALA A 36 1.31 3.52 0.03
N MET A 37 0.06 3.07 -0.14
CA MET A 37 -1.07 3.97 -0.39
C MET A 37 -1.35 4.88 0.79
N LEU A 38 -1.36 4.35 2.03
CA LEU A 38 -1.56 5.15 3.24
C LEU A 38 -0.42 6.17 3.45
N ALA A 39 0.82 5.78 3.16
CA ALA A 39 1.96 6.69 3.18
C ALA A 39 1.82 7.83 2.16
N GLY A 40 1.38 7.50 0.93
CA GLY A 40 1.07 8.49 -0.10
C GLY A 40 -0.04 9.45 0.33
N CYS A 41 -1.10 8.96 0.99
CA CYS A 41 -2.19 9.79 1.51
C CYS A 41 -1.73 10.80 2.57
N MET A 42 -0.78 10.45 3.43
CA MET A 42 -0.23 11.38 4.42
C MET A 42 0.55 12.53 3.75
N ASN A 43 1.18 12.24 2.62
CA ASN A 43 2.00 13.19 1.86
C ASN A 43 1.21 13.99 0.80
N SER A 44 -0.02 13.59 0.46
CA SER A 44 -0.91 14.35 -0.44
C SER A 44 -1.44 15.62 0.21
N ASN A 45 -1.52 16.70 -0.55
CA ASN A 45 -2.21 17.92 -0.11
C ASN A 45 -3.70 17.94 -0.50
N ASP A 46 -4.14 16.96 -1.30
CA ASP A 46 -5.53 16.79 -1.69
C ASP A 46 -6.38 16.17 -0.58
N GLU A 47 -7.44 16.89 -0.19
CA GLU A 47 -8.34 16.50 0.89
C GLU A 47 -9.11 15.21 0.56
N LEU A 48 -9.52 15.04 -0.70
CA LEU A 48 -10.20 13.84 -1.18
C LEU A 48 -9.30 12.59 -1.12
N THR A 49 -8.00 12.75 -1.36
CA THR A 49 -7.00 11.67 -1.27
C THR A 49 -6.76 11.27 0.18
N ARG A 50 -6.77 12.23 1.12
CA ARG A 50 -6.71 11.96 2.56
C ARG A 50 -7.96 11.22 3.07
N GLU A 51 -9.14 11.60 2.60
CA GLU A 51 -10.40 10.95 2.95
C GLU A 51 -10.47 9.50 2.46
N LEU A 52 -10.07 9.25 1.20
CA LEU A 52 -9.96 7.89 0.68
C LEU A 52 -8.96 7.05 1.48
N GLY A 53 -7.84 7.64 1.91
CA GLY A 53 -6.86 6.98 2.78
C GLY A 53 -7.47 6.56 4.13
N ARG A 54 -8.29 7.41 4.74
CA ARG A 54 -9.03 7.07 5.97
C ARG A 54 -10.00 5.91 5.77
N GLN A 55 -10.76 5.92 4.67
CA GLN A 55 -11.67 4.82 4.34
C GLN A 55 -10.91 3.51 4.14
N LEU A 56 -9.79 3.56 3.42
CA LEU A 56 -8.90 2.41 3.23
C LEU A 56 -8.37 1.89 4.58
N ALA A 57 -7.99 2.78 5.49
CA ALA A 57 -7.54 2.40 6.83
C ALA A 57 -8.63 1.69 7.63
N VAL A 58 -9.89 2.14 7.56
CA VAL A 58 -11.03 1.46 8.22
C VAL A 58 -11.26 0.07 7.64
N PHE A 59 -11.11 -0.08 6.31
CA PHE A 59 -11.19 -1.40 5.68
C PHE A 59 -10.02 -2.30 6.05
N SER A 60 -8.83 -1.73 6.23
CA SER A 60 -7.61 -2.47 6.55
C SER A 60 -7.42 -2.74 8.03
N ASP A 61 -8.02 -1.97 8.94
CA ASP A 61 -8.00 -2.21 10.40
C ASP A 61 -8.80 -3.48 10.76
N ARG A 62 -9.76 -3.84 9.91
CA ARG A 62 -10.42 -5.15 9.96
C ARG A 62 -9.53 -6.31 9.48
N LEU A 63 -8.36 -6.02 8.93
CA LEU A 63 -7.32 -6.98 8.59
C LEU A 63 -6.20 -6.84 9.65
N PRO A 64 -5.64 -7.94 10.19
CA PRO A 64 -4.62 -7.85 11.22
C PRO A 64 -3.43 -7.01 10.72
N ALA A 65 -3.07 -5.98 11.48
CA ALA A 65 -2.04 -5.01 11.13
C ALA A 65 -0.70 -5.67 10.80
N PRO A 66 -0.09 -5.42 9.62
CA PRO A 66 1.32 -5.69 9.40
C PRO A 66 2.19 -4.58 10.04
N PRO A 67 3.45 -4.90 10.41
CA PRO A 67 4.36 -4.04 11.18
C PRO A 67 4.79 -2.75 10.43
N PRO A 68 5.35 -1.74 11.14
CA PRO A 68 5.64 -0.39 10.61
C PRO A 68 6.59 -0.36 9.39
N PRO A 69 6.55 0.73 8.60
CA PRO A 69 7.20 0.82 7.30
C PRO A 69 8.73 0.79 7.44
N ARG A 70 9.35 -0.23 6.85
CA ARG A 70 10.77 -0.16 6.49
C ARG A 70 10.89 0.74 5.28
N ALA A 71 11.63 1.83 5.45
CA ALA A 71 11.95 2.79 4.39
C ALA A 71 12.32 2.09 3.08
N ALA A 72 11.78 2.62 1.98
CA ALA A 72 12.03 2.16 0.63
C ALA A 72 13.53 2.02 0.33
N SER A 73 13.98 0.79 0.14
CA SER A 73 15.15 0.49 -0.67
C SER A 73 14.65 -0.08 -1.99
N SER A 74 14.60 0.79 -3.01
CA SER A 74 14.50 0.40 -4.41
C SER A 74 15.43 -0.77 -4.72
N GLY A 75 14.89 -1.84 -5.30
CA GLY A 75 15.65 -2.84 -6.05
C GLY A 75 16.26 -3.98 -5.24
N ALA A 76 15.51 -5.06 -5.08
CA ALA A 76 16.01 -6.43 -5.29
C ALA A 76 14.86 -7.44 -5.16
N THR A 77 14.50 -8.06 -6.28
CA THR A 77 13.68 -9.28 -6.30
C THR A 77 14.46 -10.40 -5.62
N VAL A 78 14.34 -10.53 -4.30
CA VAL A 78 14.90 -11.69 -3.58
C VAL A 78 13.88 -12.82 -3.66
N ARG A 79 14.08 -13.72 -4.62
CA ARG A 79 13.43 -15.03 -4.66
C ARG A 79 14.04 -15.87 -3.54
N ILE A 80 13.38 -15.93 -2.39
CA ILE A 80 13.78 -16.80 -1.29
C ILE A 80 13.44 -18.24 -1.69
N TYR A 81 14.45 -19.01 -2.10
CA TYR A 81 14.36 -20.47 -2.21
C TYR A 81 15.10 -21.08 -1.02
N ARG A 82 14.33 -21.72 -0.13
CA ARG A 82 14.74 -22.83 0.75
C ARG A 82 16.03 -22.65 1.60
N GLY A 83 15.91 -21.88 2.68
CA GLY A 83 16.43 -22.28 4.00
C GLY A 83 17.92 -22.46 4.21
N GLN A 84 18.78 -21.46 3.97
CA GLN A 84 20.10 -21.44 4.63
C GLN A 84 20.62 -20.01 4.82
N ARG A 85 20.91 -19.63 6.08
CA ARG A 85 21.61 -18.38 6.42
C ARG A 85 23.11 -18.67 6.50
N VAL A 86 23.91 -17.99 5.71
CA VAL A 86 25.37 -17.90 5.93
C VAL A 86 25.76 -16.44 5.83
N LEU A 87 26.37 -15.93 6.90
CA LEU A 87 26.99 -14.61 7.00
C LEU A 87 28.39 -14.69 6.36
N ALA A 88 28.72 -13.72 5.52
CA ALA A 88 30.09 -13.31 5.23
C ALA A 88 30.11 -11.78 5.21
#